data_AF-A0A955W8X1-F1
#
_entry.id   AF-A0A955W8X1-F1
#
_cell.length_a   1.000
_cell.length_b   1.000
_cell.length_c   1.000
_cell.angle_alpha   90.00
_cell.angle_beta   90.00
_cell.angle_gamma   90.00
#
_symmetry.space_group_name_H-M   'P 1'
#
loop_
_entity.id
_entity.type
_entity.pdbx_description
1 polymer ?
#
loop_
_entity_poly.entity_id
_entity_poly.type
_entity_poly.pdbx_seq_one_letter_code
_entity_poly.pdbx_strand_id
1 'polypeptide(L)'
;MYSGITRGLFPVVEVSREPGLVRYAVDLGAELSAGLSLGASVAIDGVCQTVVALEGSRVRFDAIQETLDLTTLDTLTVGRQVSVERSLRVGDELGGHEVAGHVIGRGEITELAR
;
A
#
# COMPACT_ATOMS: atom_id res chain seq x y z
N MET A 1 -2.55 12.09 1.94
CA MET A 1 -1.62 12.78 1.02
C MET A 1 -0.25 12.17 1.17
N TYR A 2 0.43 12.00 0.04
CA TYR A 2 1.72 11.33 -0.11
C TYR A 2 2.62 12.17 -1.01
N SER A 3 3.91 11.84 -1.04
CA SER A 3 4.93 12.51 -1.84
C SER A 3 5.31 11.76 -3.12
N GLY A 4 4.92 10.49 -3.25
CA GLY A 4 5.36 9.60 -4.32
C GLY A 4 6.78 9.06 -4.13
N ILE A 5 7.39 9.29 -2.95
CA ILE A 5 8.70 8.76 -2.59
C ILE A 5 8.51 7.54 -1.70
N THR A 6 8.63 6.36 -2.29
CA THR A 6 8.43 5.09 -1.58
C THR A 6 9.57 4.85 -0.59
N ARG A 7 9.24 4.24 0.56
CA ARG A 7 10.20 3.93 1.63
C ARG A 7 10.88 2.58 1.46
N GLY A 8 10.58 1.88 0.36
CA GLY A 8 11.14 0.58 0.02
C GLY A 8 10.08 -0.41 -0.45
N LEU A 9 10.55 -1.64 -0.63
CA LEU A 9 9.75 -2.81 -0.98
C LEU A 9 9.56 -3.68 0.25
N PHE A 10 8.32 -4.11 0.49
CA PHE A 10 7.95 -4.89 1.65
C PHE A 10 7.12 -6.12 1.23
N PRO A 11 7.31 -7.28 1.89
CA PRO A 11 6.60 -8.49 1.51
C PRO A 11 5.15 -8.47 2.00
N VAL A 12 4.23 -8.87 1.13
CA VAL A 12 2.90 -9.33 1.52
C VAL A 12 3.04 -10.67 2.25
N VAL A 13 2.56 -10.76 3.48
CA VAL A 13 2.71 -11.96 4.33
C VAL A 13 1.42 -12.74 4.52
N GLU A 14 0.28 -12.16 4.16
CA GLU A 14 -1.04 -12.78 4.27
C GLU A 14 -1.94 -12.25 3.15
N VAL A 15 -2.76 -13.12 2.55
CA VAL A 15 -3.82 -12.74 1.62
C VAL A 15 -5.02 -13.66 1.86
N SER A 16 -6.18 -13.08 2.14
CA SER A 16 -7.48 -13.75 2.21
C SER A 16 -8.44 -13.07 1.24
N ARG A 17 -9.23 -13.89 0.55
CA ARG A 17 -10.13 -13.43 -0.52
C ARG A 17 -11.55 -13.83 -0.19
N GLU A 18 -12.42 -12.83 -0.19
CA GLU A 18 -13.87 -12.97 -0.02
C GLU A 18 -14.56 -12.29 -1.21
N PRO A 19 -15.82 -12.62 -1.51
CA PRO A 19 -16.57 -11.92 -2.54
C PRO A 19 -16.61 -10.41 -2.26
N GLY A 20 -16.04 -9.60 -3.16
CA GLY A 20 -16.02 -8.13 -3.02
C GLY A 20 -14.90 -7.55 -2.14
N LEU A 21 -14.04 -8.39 -1.55
CA LEU A 21 -13.05 -7.96 -0.57
C LEU A 21 -11.77 -8.81 -0.63
N VAL A 22 -10.62 -8.14 -0.67
CA VAL A 22 -9.33 -8.78 -0.38
C VAL A 22 -8.77 -8.21 0.90
N ARG A 23 -8.60 -9.05 1.91
CA ARG A 23 -7.86 -8.74 3.12
C ARG A 23 -6.43 -9.22 2.96
N TYR A 24 -5.45 -8.37 3.26
CA TYR A 24 -4.05 -8.73 3.16
C TYR A 24 -3.22 -8.07 4.25
N ALA A 25 -2.02 -8.63 4.50
CA ALA A 25 -1.06 -8.07 5.44
C ALA A 25 0.28 -7.84 4.76
N VAL A 26 0.95 -6.73 5.11
CA VAL A 26 2.31 -6.42 4.70
C VAL A 26 3.19 -6.33 5.95
N ASP A 27 4.37 -6.95 5.91
CA ASP A 27 5.36 -6.76 6.96
C ASP A 27 6.16 -5.49 6.67
N LEU A 28 5.85 -4.41 7.39
CA LEU A 28 6.47 -3.09 7.18
C LEU A 28 7.84 -2.95 7.87
N GLY A 29 8.30 -3.99 8.58
CA GLY A 29 9.46 -3.88 9.48
C GLY A 29 9.25 -2.90 10.63
N ALA A 30 10.21 -2.87 11.57
CA ALA A 30 10.08 -2.10 12.80
C ALA A 30 10.07 -0.58 12.59
N GLU A 31 10.81 -0.07 11.59
CA GLU A 31 10.94 1.37 11.37
C GLU A 31 9.63 2.00 10.85
N LEU A 32 9.03 1.41 9.81
CA LEU A 32 7.79 1.97 9.25
C LEU A 32 6.56 1.67 10.11
N SER A 33 6.54 0.54 10.83
CA SER A 33 5.44 0.24 11.76
C SER A 33 5.50 1.06 13.04
N ALA A 34 6.67 1.64 13.39
CA ALA A 34 6.82 2.46 14.58
C ALA A 34 5.85 3.66 14.59
N GLY A 35 5.05 3.75 15.65
CA GLY A 35 4.05 4.80 15.83
C GLY A 35 2.97 4.80 14.75
N LEU A 36 2.74 3.68 14.06
CA LEU A 36 1.58 3.51 13.19
C LEU A 36 0.37 3.14 14.04
N SER A 37 -0.79 3.71 13.71
CA SER A 37 -2.04 3.51 14.45
C SER A 37 -3.11 2.87 13.59
N LEU A 38 -4.08 2.22 14.22
CA LEU A 38 -5.31 1.82 13.55
C LEU A 38 -5.96 3.05 12.89
N GLY A 39 -6.49 2.88 11.68
CA GLY A 39 -7.08 3.97 10.89
C GLY A 39 -6.06 4.88 10.19
N ALA A 40 -4.75 4.68 10.39
CA ALA A 40 -3.74 5.42 9.63
C ALA A 40 -3.80 5.06 8.14
N SER A 41 -3.40 6.01 7.29
CA SER A 41 -3.30 5.81 5.85
C SER A 41 -1.87 5.44 5.45
N VAL A 42 -1.75 4.36 4.68
CA VAL A 42 -0.50 3.88 4.09
C VAL A 42 -0.75 3.60 2.61
N ALA A 43 0.09 4.12 1.73
CA ALA A 43 0.04 3.77 0.32
C ALA A 43 0.73 2.43 0.09
N ILE A 44 0.02 1.50 -0.55
CA ILE A 44 0.52 0.19 -1.00
C ILE A 44 0.47 0.16 -2.53
N ASP A 45 1.62 0.09 -3.19
CA ASP A 45 1.74 0.28 -4.65
C ASP A 45 1.02 1.55 -5.15
N GLY A 46 1.15 2.63 -4.37
CA GLY A 46 0.52 3.92 -4.67
C GLY A 46 -0.97 4.01 -4.33
N VAL A 47 -1.60 2.93 -3.87
CA VAL A 47 -3.02 2.90 -3.47
C VAL A 47 -3.14 3.26 -2.00
N CYS A 48 -3.89 4.31 -1.67
CA CYS A 48 -4.17 4.69 -0.29
C CYS A 48 -4.99 3.59 0.41
N GLN A 49 -4.46 3.06 1.51
CA GLN A 49 -5.07 1.98 2.28
C GLN A 49 -5.15 2.34 3.76
N THR A 50 -6.24 1.93 4.39
CA THR A 50 -6.48 2.18 5.81
C THR A 50 -6.02 0.99 6.62
N VAL A 51 -5.18 1.24 7.62
CA VAL A 51 -4.75 0.20 8.57
C VAL A 51 -5.96 -0.31 9.36
N VAL A 52 -6.31 -1.59 9.18
CA VAL A 52 -7.44 -2.24 9.87
C VAL A 52 -7.01 -3.13 11.04
N ALA A 53 -5.74 -3.52 11.10
CA ALA A 53 -5.15 -4.18 12.27
C ALA A 53 -3.62 -4.09 12.26
N LEU A 54 -3.04 -4.17 13.45
CA LEU A 54 -1.59 -4.11 13.69
C LEU A 54 -1.17 -5.27 14.60
N GLU A 55 -0.14 -5.99 14.21
CA GLU A 55 0.45 -7.07 14.99
C GLU A 55 1.98 -7.05 14.82
N GLY A 56 2.64 -6.29 15.69
CA GLY A 56 4.07 -5.99 15.54
C GLY A 56 4.33 -5.18 14.27
N SER A 57 5.13 -5.75 13.35
CA SER A 57 5.40 -5.15 12.04
C SER A 57 4.42 -5.56 10.95
N ARG A 58 3.52 -6.52 11.22
CA ARG A 58 2.49 -6.96 10.28
C ARG A 58 1.30 -6.03 10.34
N VAL A 59 1.04 -5.36 9.22
CA VAL A 59 -0.02 -4.36 9.09
C VAL A 59 -1.05 -4.88 8.11
N ARG A 60 -2.31 -4.93 8.53
CA ARG A 60 -3.42 -5.45 7.74
C ARG A 60 -4.24 -4.34 7.10
N PHE A 61 -4.73 -4.62 5.90
CA PHE A 61 -5.53 -3.75 5.06
C PHE A 61 -6.67 -4.53 4.40
N ASP A 62 -7.72 -3.80 4.04
CA ASP A 62 -8.90 -4.31 3.35
C ASP A 62 -9.10 -3.53 2.05
N ALA A 63 -8.99 -4.21 0.91
CA ALA A 63 -9.26 -3.63 -0.41
C ALA A 63 -10.64 -4.07 -0.91
N ILE A 64 -11.55 -3.10 -1.05
CA ILE A 64 -12.91 -3.30 -1.55
C ILE A 64 -12.95 -3.44 -3.07
N GLN A 65 -14.04 -3.98 -3.61
CA GLN A 65 -14.20 -4.27 -5.04
C GLN A 65 -13.77 -3.13 -5.98
N GLU A 66 -14.23 -1.89 -5.77
CA GLU A 66 -13.85 -0.74 -6.61
C GLU A 66 -12.32 -0.55 -6.69
N THR A 67 -11.64 -0.69 -5.53
CA THR A 67 -10.18 -0.61 -5.47
C THR A 67 -9.53 -1.78 -6.19
N LEU A 68 -10.08 -2.98 -6.06
CA LEU A 68 -9.57 -4.17 -6.75
C LEU A 68 -9.71 -4.02 -8.26
N ASP A 69 -10.81 -3.47 -8.76
CA ASP A 69 -11.06 -3.31 -10.19
C ASP A 69 -10.08 -2.31 -10.82
N LEU A 70 -9.76 -1.21 -10.12
CA LEU A 70 -8.91 -0.15 -10.65
C LEU A 70 -7.41 -0.38 -10.45
N THR A 71 -7.00 -1.26 -9.55
CA THR A 71 -5.59 -1.37 -9.09
C THR A 71 -5.06 -2.78 -9.22
N THR A 72 -3.74 -2.96 -9.12
CA THR A 72 -3.11 -4.29 -9.17
C THR A 72 -3.27 -5.10 -7.88
N LEU A 73 -4.01 -4.61 -6.87
CA LEU A 73 -4.16 -5.28 -5.59
C LEU A 73 -5.01 -6.57 -5.68
N ASP A 74 -5.81 -6.70 -6.73
CA ASP A 74 -6.53 -7.92 -7.08
C ASP A 74 -5.60 -9.12 -7.35
N THR A 75 -4.35 -8.87 -7.74
CA THR A 75 -3.34 -9.90 -8.06
C THR A 75 -2.32 -10.14 -6.94
N LEU A 76 -2.60 -9.66 -5.72
CA LEU A 76 -1.71 -9.91 -4.58
C LEU A 76 -1.59 -11.41 -4.26
N THR A 77 -0.36 -11.80 -3.94
CA THR A 77 0.02 -13.13 -3.48
C THR A 77 1.02 -13.01 -2.33
N VAL A 78 1.04 -13.99 -1.43
CA VAL A 78 2.03 -14.04 -0.34
C VAL A 78 3.44 -14.08 -0.94
N GLY A 79 4.35 -13.29 -0.39
CA GLY A 79 5.73 -13.12 -0.86
C GLY A 79 5.92 -12.01 -1.90
N ARG A 80 4.85 -11.51 -2.53
CA ARG A 80 4.93 -10.36 -3.45
C ARG A 80 5.50 -9.16 -2.72
N GLN A 81 6.47 -8.51 -3.34
CA GLN A 81 7.00 -7.23 -2.88
C GLN A 81 6.09 -6.10 -3.36
N VAL A 82 5.70 -5.23 -2.44
CA VAL A 82 4.92 -4.02 -2.73
C VAL A 82 5.68 -2.80 -2.26
N SER A 83 5.58 -1.72 -3.01
CA SER A 83 6.12 -0.42 -2.60
C SER A 83 5.23 0.19 -1.52
N VAL A 84 5.85 0.76 -0.49
CA VAL A 84 5.13 1.31 0.66
C VAL A 84 5.53 2.76 0.92
N GLU A 85 4.53 3.60 1.18
CA GLU A 85 4.72 4.98 1.64
C GLU A 85 3.72 5.31 2.75
N ARG A 86 4.16 5.95 3.84
CA ARG A 86 3.25 6.45 4.88
C ARG A 86 2.67 7.79 4.46
N SER A 87 1.46 8.11 4.93
CA SER A 87 0.93 9.46 4.74
C SER A 87 1.86 10.53 5.35
N LEU A 88 1.97 11.65 4.66
CA LEU A 88 2.73 12.80 5.13
C LEU A 88 2.12 13.37 6.41
N ARG A 89 2.98 13.77 7.34
CA ARG A 89 2.63 14.60 8.50
C ARG A 89 2.90 16.06 8.20
N VAL A 90 2.28 16.94 8.98
CA VAL A 90 2.58 18.37 8.93
C VAL A 90 4.05 18.58 9.29
N GLY A 91 4.79 19.24 8.40
CA GLY A 91 6.22 19.49 8.54
C GLY A 91 7.12 18.43 7.90
N ASP A 92 6.56 17.33 7.38
CA ASP A 92 7.33 16.41 6.55
C ASP A 92 7.74 17.06 5.22
N GLU A 93 8.90 16.68 4.70
CA GLU A 93 9.39 17.15 3.41
C GLU A 93 8.54 16.55 2.26
N LEU A 94 8.14 17.39 1.30
CA LEU A 94 7.54 16.97 0.04
C LEU A 94 8.61 16.91 -1.05
N GLY A 95 9.43 15.85 -1.04
CA GLY A 95 10.55 15.71 -1.98
C GLY A 95 10.15 15.31 -3.40
N GLY A 96 8.99 14.68 -3.58
CA GLY A 96 8.42 14.35 -4.88
C GLY A 96 7.36 15.37 -5.31
N HIS A 97 6.11 14.92 -5.41
CA HIS A 97 4.96 15.79 -5.73
C HIS A 97 3.73 15.32 -4.95
N GLU A 98 2.67 16.11 -5.01
CA GLU A 98 1.42 15.78 -4.33
C GLU A 98 0.76 14.56 -4.97
N VAL A 99 0.68 13.47 -4.20
CA VAL A 99 0.00 12.22 -4.61
C VAL A 99 -1.17 11.96 -3.66
N ALA A 100 -2.37 11.81 -4.22
CA ALA A 100 -3.58 11.53 -3.43
C ALA A 100 -3.63 10.08 -2.92
N GLY A 101 -3.06 9.14 -3.68
CA GLY A 101 -3.22 7.70 -3.48
C GLY A 101 -4.54 7.15 -4.02
N HIS A 102 -5.23 7.91 -4.88
CA HIS A 102 -6.44 7.50 -5.59
C HIS A 102 -6.07 7.06 -7.01
N VAL A 103 -5.81 5.77 -7.18
CA VAL A 103 -5.48 5.21 -8.49
C VAL A 103 -6.75 5.17 -9.36
N ILE A 104 -6.64 5.66 -10.59
CA ILE A 104 -7.76 5.78 -11.54
C ILE A 104 -7.75 4.70 -12.63
N GLY A 105 -6.74 3.82 -12.64
CA GLY A 105 -6.63 2.76 -13.62
C GLY A 105 -5.25 2.10 -13.63
N ARG A 106 -5.09 1.11 -14.52
CA ARG A 106 -3.86 0.34 -14.70
C ARG A 106 -3.19 0.71 -16.02
N GLY A 107 -1.87 0.83 -15.99
CA GLY A 107 -1.04 0.92 -17.20
C GLY A 107 -0.36 -0.42 -17.46
N GLU A 108 -0.33 -0.85 -18.71
CA GLU A 108 0.45 -2.02 -19.14
C GLU A 108 1.82 -1.57 -19.65
N ILE A 109 2.88 -2.21 -19.16
CA ILE A 109 4.24 -2.00 -19.67
C ILE A 109 4.37 -2.78 -20.98
N THR A 110 4.45 -2.08 -22.10
CA THR A 110 4.50 -2.69 -23.45
C THR A 110 5.92 -2.97 -23.94
N GLU A 111 6.92 -2.23 -23.44
CA GLU A 111 8.31 -2.37 -23.83
C GLU A 111 9.22 -2.04 -22.63
N LEU A 112 10.32 -2.80 -22.50
CA LEU A 112 11.39 -2.51 -21.55
C LEU A 112 12.72 -2.52 -22.30
N ALA A 113 13.20 -1.34 -22.66
CA ALA A 113 14.54 -1.18 -23.23
C ALA A 113 15.58 -1.12 -22.11
N ARG A 114 16.72 -1.79 -22.32
CA ARG A 114 17.89 -1.75 -21.44
C ARG A 114 19.04 -1.04 -22.12
#